data_AF-A0A528CNC2-F1
#
_entry.id   AF-A0A528CNC2-F1
#
_cell.length_a   1.000
_cell.length_b   1.000
_cell.length_c   1.000
_cell.angle_alpha   90.00
_cell.angle_beta   90.00
_cell.angle_gamma   90.00
#
_symmetry.space_group_name_H-M   'P 1'
#
loop_
_entity.id
_entity.type
_entity.pdbx_description
1 polymer ?
#
loop_
_entity_poly.entity_id
_entity_poly.type
_entity_poly.pdbx_seq_one_letter_code
_entity_poly.pdbx_strand_id
1 'polypeptide(L)'
;LVVANYDEAIAWYVDRLGFLLTEDVDLGGGKRWVTVAPANGQGARLLLAEAADDAQRDSIGNQTGGRVFLFLETDDFVRDHAAMLAKGVEFR
;
A
#
# COMPACT_ATOMS: atom_id res chain seq x y z
N LEU A 1 -2.83 -6.19 3.64
CA LEU A 1 -3.69 -5.73 2.54
C LEU A 1 -3.67 -6.80 1.48
N VAL A 2 -4.85 -7.22 1.01
CA VAL A 2 -4.92 -8.13 -0.13
C VAL A 2 -4.66 -7.30 -1.38
N VAL A 3 -3.76 -7.75 -2.24
CA VAL A 3 -3.38 -7.09 -3.49
C VAL A 3 -3.49 -8.05 -4.66
N ALA A 4 -3.65 -7.53 -5.87
CA ALA A 4 -3.75 -8.35 -7.07
C ALA A 4 -2.40 -8.92 -7.50
N ASN A 5 -1.34 -8.13 -7.34
CA ASN A 5 0.02 -8.50 -7.68
C ASN A 5 1.00 -7.75 -6.76
N TYR A 6 2.08 -8.42 -6.34
CA TYR A 6 3.10 -7.80 -5.49
C TYR A 6 3.79 -6.59 -6.14
N ASP A 7 4.28 -6.72 -7.38
CA ASP A 7 5.10 -5.69 -8.01
C ASP A 7 4.27 -4.44 -8.36
N GLU A 8 3.03 -4.63 -8.83
CA GLU A 8 2.09 -3.52 -9.05
C GLU A 8 1.77 -2.78 -7.76
N ALA A 9 1.56 -3.51 -6.66
CA ALA A 9 1.29 -2.91 -5.37
C ALA A 9 2.52 -2.17 -4.83
N ILE A 10 3.72 -2.76 -4.92
CA ILE A 10 4.98 -2.12 -4.51
C ILE A 10 5.17 -0.82 -5.29
N ALA A 11 5.04 -0.84 -6.62
CA ALA A 11 5.17 0.36 -7.45
C ALA A 11 4.14 1.44 -7.06
N TRP A 12 2.90 1.05 -6.76
CA TRP A 12 1.89 2.01 -6.34
C TRP A 12 2.21 2.64 -4.97
N TYR A 13 2.53 1.84 -3.95
CA TYR A 13 2.82 2.36 -2.60
C TYR A 13 4.14 3.14 -2.55
N VAL A 14 5.18 2.65 -3.22
CA VAL A 14 6.52 3.25 -3.16
C VAL A 14 6.61 4.43 -4.11
N ASP A 15 6.36 4.20 -5.40
CA ASP A 15 6.65 5.23 -6.41
C ASP A 15 5.60 6.34 -6.38
N ARG A 16 4.31 5.98 -6.23
CA ARG A 16 3.22 6.96 -6.22
C ARG A 16 2.94 7.53 -4.85
N LEU A 17 2.62 6.69 -3.87
CA LEU A 17 2.26 7.17 -2.53
C LEU A 17 3.49 7.64 -1.72
N GLY A 18 4.70 7.24 -2.12
CA GLY A 18 5.95 7.67 -1.48
C GLY A 18 6.32 6.89 -0.22
N PHE A 19 5.74 5.72 -0.01
CA PHE A 19 6.09 4.85 1.11
C PHE A 19 7.47 4.21 0.90
N LEU A 20 8.09 3.76 1.99
CA LEU A 20 9.30 2.95 1.95
C LEU A 20 8.92 1.48 1.85
N LEU A 21 9.60 0.74 0.98
CA LEU A 21 9.63 -0.72 1.02
C LEU A 21 10.51 -1.16 2.18
N THR A 22 9.90 -1.69 3.25
CA THR A 22 10.64 -2.08 4.45
C THR A 22 11.12 -3.51 4.42
N GLU A 23 10.34 -4.42 3.85
CA GLU A 23 10.74 -5.81 3.65
C GLU A 23 10.18 -6.32 2.32
N ASP A 24 10.96 -7.18 1.68
CA ASP A 24 10.57 -7.91 0.48
C ASP A 24 11.37 -9.23 0.45
N VAL A 25 10.78 -10.26 1.05
CA VAL A 25 11.45 -11.55 1.27
C VAL A 25 10.70 -12.64 0.53
N ASP A 26 11.38 -13.35 -0.35
CA ASP A 26 10.86 -14.56 -1.00
C ASP A 26 10.68 -15.67 0.04
N LEU A 27 9.45 -16.16 0.18
CA LEU A 27 9.08 -17.26 1.07
C LEU A 27 8.96 -18.59 0.32
N GLY A 28 9.24 -18.61 -0.99
CA GLY A 28 9.10 -19.76 -1.86
C GLY A 28 7.69 -19.93 -2.41
N GLY A 29 7.58 -20.70 -3.51
CA GLY A 29 6.29 -20.99 -4.14
C GLY A 29 5.56 -19.74 -4.69
N GLY A 30 6.30 -18.68 -5.03
CA GLY A 30 5.75 -17.41 -5.52
C GLY A 30 5.23 -16.48 -4.41
N LYS A 31 5.27 -16.90 -3.14
CA LYS A 31 4.81 -16.09 -2.00
C LYS A 31 5.93 -15.17 -1.51
N ARG A 32 5.59 -13.91 -1.22
CA ARG A 32 6.52 -12.92 -0.65
C ARG A 32 6.00 -12.34 0.67
N TRP A 33 6.93 -12.04 1.57
CA TRP A 33 6.69 -11.17 2.72
C TRP A 33 7.04 -9.74 2.31
N VAL A 34 6.03 -8.94 2.00
CA VAL A 34 6.21 -7.57 1.52
C VAL A 34 5.60 -6.60 2.52
N THR A 35 6.40 -5.71 3.09
CA THR A 35 5.92 -4.67 4.00
C THR A 35 6.33 -3.29 3.52
N VAL A 36 5.42 -2.32 3.62
CA VAL A 36 5.66 -0.91 3.30
C VAL A 36 5.32 -0.01 4.50
N ALA A 37 5.97 1.15 4.59
CA ALA A 37 5.78 2.11 5.68
C ALA A 37 5.75 3.56 5.19
N PRO A 38 5.13 4.50 5.92
CA PRO A 38 5.25 5.94 5.62
C PRO A 38 6.70 6.40 5.48
N ALA A 39 6.94 7.41 4.64
CA ALA A 39 8.27 7.88 4.23
C ALA A 39 9.20 8.27 5.40
N ASN A 40 8.64 8.75 6.50
CA ASN A 40 9.38 9.15 7.69
C ASN A 40 9.76 7.96 8.59
N GLY A 41 9.41 6.73 8.22
CA GLY A 41 9.64 5.52 9.00
C GLY A 41 8.88 5.49 10.33
N GLN A 42 7.99 6.45 10.57
CA GLN A 42 7.17 6.54 11.78
C GLN A 42 5.77 6.02 11.49
N GLY A 43 5.20 5.30 12.47
CA GLY A 43 3.85 4.73 12.37
C GLY A 43 3.84 3.25 11.97
N ALA A 44 2.67 2.80 11.51
CA ALA A 44 2.42 1.39 11.22
C ALA A 44 3.00 0.96 9.87
N ARG A 45 3.40 -0.31 9.79
CA ARG A 45 3.72 -0.98 8.52
C ARG A 45 2.48 -1.67 7.96
N LEU A 46 2.34 -1.64 6.64
CA LEU A 46 1.33 -2.38 5.91
C LEU A 46 1.97 -3.61 5.28
N LEU A 47 1.45 -4.78 5.61
CA LEU A 47 1.73 -6.01 4.87
C LEU A 47 0.96 -5.99 3.55
N LEU A 48 1.62 -6.28 2.44
CA LEU A 48 1.00 -6.53 1.15
C LEU A 48 1.00 -8.06 0.93
N ALA A 49 -0.16 -8.63 0.65
CA ALA A 49 -0.35 -10.06 0.45
C ALA A 49 -1.11 -10.29 -0.87
N GLU A 50 -0.46 -10.93 -1.83
CA GLU A 50 -1.09 -11.26 -3.12
C GLU A 50 -2.22 -12.28 -2.90
N ALA A 51 -3.36 -12.05 -3.55
CA ALA A 51 -4.55 -12.88 -3.40
C ALA A 51 -4.30 -14.31 -3.92
N ALA A 52 -4.54 -15.32 -3.07
CA ALA A 52 -4.35 -16.73 -3.41
C ALA A 52 -5.61 -17.41 -3.99
N ASP A 53 -6.79 -16.84 -3.78
CA ASP A 53 -8.08 -17.42 -4.15
C ASP A 53 -9.11 -16.33 -4.54
N ASP A 54 -10.27 -16.76 -5.04
CA ASP A 54 -11.33 -15.84 -5.51
C ASP A 54 -11.91 -15.00 -4.37
N ALA A 55 -12.09 -15.57 -3.18
CA ALA A 55 -12.60 -14.83 -2.03
C ALA A 55 -11.66 -13.69 -1.60
N GLN A 56 -10.35 -13.91 -1.69
CA GLN A 56 -9.35 -12.88 -1.46
C GLN A 56 -9.35 -11.82 -2.57
N ARG A 57 -9.45 -12.23 -3.84
CA ARG A 57 -9.57 -11.29 -4.97
C ARG A 57 -10.78 -10.37 -4.83
N ASP A 58 -11.93 -10.91 -4.43
CA ASP A 58 -13.16 -10.15 -4.19
C ASP A 58 -13.06 -9.19 -3.00
N SER A 59 -12.07 -9.37 -2.13
CA SER A 59 -11.80 -8.48 -0.99
C SER A 59 -10.93 -7.26 -1.35
N ILE A 60 -10.30 -7.25 -2.53
CA ILE A 60 -9.47 -6.13 -2.99
C ILE A 60 -10.34 -4.88 -3.15
N GLY A 61 -9.96 -3.78 -2.50
CA GLY A 61 -10.75 -2.55 -2.46
C GLY A 61 -11.85 -2.54 -1.38
N ASN A 62 -12.18 -3.68 -0.76
CA ASN A 62 -13.12 -3.79 0.35
C ASN A 62 -12.47 -4.29 1.65
N GLN A 63 -11.19 -3.96 1.87
CA GLN A 63 -10.41 -4.45 3.02
C GLN A 63 -10.98 -4.06 4.39
N THR A 64 -11.89 -3.09 4.44
CA THR A 64 -12.41 -2.46 5.66
C THR A 64 -13.93 -2.53 5.78
N GLY A 65 -14.59 -3.28 4.90
CA GLY A 65 -16.06 -3.35 4.89
C GLY A 65 -16.72 -2.00 4.59
N GLY A 66 -16.14 -1.21 3.68
CA GLY A 66 -16.69 0.09 3.27
C GLY A 66 -16.50 1.23 4.27
N ARG A 67 -15.58 1.09 5.24
CA ARG A 67 -15.27 2.14 6.23
C ARG A 67 -13.85 2.70 6.03
N VAL A 68 -13.55 3.80 6.72
CA VAL A 68 -12.21 4.39 6.77
C VAL A 68 -11.19 3.32 7.20
N PHE A 69 -10.10 3.20 6.45
CA PHE A 69 -9.04 2.25 6.74
C PHE A 69 -8.10 2.74 7.83
N LEU A 70 -7.43 3.86 7.57
CA LEU A 70 -6.44 4.46 8.44
C LEU A 70 -6.33 5.95 8.14
N PHE A 71 -5.71 6.68 9.05
CA PHE A 71 -5.27 8.05 8.84
C PHE A 71 -3.77 8.06 8.58
N LEU A 72 -3.35 8.82 7.56
CA LEU A 72 -1.96 9.13 7.31
C LEU A 72 -1.72 10.57 7.76
N GLU A 73 -0.93 10.72 8.82
CA GLU A 73 -0.58 12.04 9.36
C GLU A 73 0.58 12.66 8.58
N THR A 74 0.53 13.98 8.42
CA THR A 74 1.54 14.79 7.76
C THR A 74 1.68 16.14 8.46
N ASP A 75 2.87 16.72 8.40
CA ASP A 75 3.17 18.07 8.85
C ASP A 75 2.76 19.15 7.84
N ASP A 76 2.64 18.80 6.56
CA ASP A 76 2.27 19.70 5.47
C ASP A 76 1.39 18.98 4.44
N PHE A 77 0.07 19.14 4.63
CA PHE A 77 -0.92 18.56 3.73
C PHE A 77 -0.80 19.09 2.30
N VAL A 78 -0.50 20.38 2.11
CA VAL A 78 -0.48 20.98 0.77
C VAL A 78 0.67 20.41 -0.05
N ARG A 79 1.86 20.30 0.56
CA ARG A 79 3.05 19.69 -0.06
C ARG A 79 2.78 18.24 -0.46
N ASP A 80 2.28 17.44 0.48
CA ASP A 80 2.15 15.99 0.26
C ASP A 80 1.01 15.66 -0.70
N HIS A 81 -0.12 16.39 -0.61
CA HIS A 81 -1.22 16.26 -1.56
C HIS A 81 -0.77 16.63 -2.99
N ALA A 82 -0.02 17.73 -3.16
CA ALA A 82 0.50 18.11 -4.47
C ALA A 82 1.49 17.08 -5.04
N ALA A 83 2.36 16.52 -4.20
CA ALA A 83 3.29 15.46 -4.59
C ALA A 83 2.57 14.18 -5.02
N MET A 84 1.52 13.78 -4.28
CA MET A 84 0.69 12.62 -4.61
C MET A 84 -0.07 12.83 -5.93
N LEU A 85 -0.67 14.00 -6.14
CA LEU A 85 -1.33 14.34 -7.41
C LEU A 85 -0.36 14.33 -8.59
N ALA A 86 0.84 14.90 -8.44
CA ALA A 86 1.86 14.90 -9.50
C ALA A 86 2.32 13.48 -9.89
N LYS A 87 2.18 12.52 -8.98
CA LYS A 87 2.46 11.09 -9.19
C LYS A 87 1.23 10.27 -9.60
N GLY A 88 0.10 10.93 -9.87
CA GLY A 88 -1.12 10.29 -10.36
C GLY A 88 -1.91 9.53 -9.29
N VAL A 89 -1.81 9.92 -8.01
CA VAL A 89 -2.72 9.46 -6.96
C VAL A 89 -4.06 10.18 -7.13
N GLU A 90 -5.16 9.42 -7.07
CA GLU A 90 -6.52 9.96 -7.14
C GLU A 90 -7.09 10.19 -5.73
N PHE A 91 -7.74 11.33 -5.53
CA PHE A 91 -8.55 11.64 -4.34
C PHE A 91 -10.02 11.75 -4.76
N ARG A 92 -10.95 11.19 -3.97
CA ARG A 92 -12.39 11.13 -4.26
C ARG A 92 -13.22 11.58 -3.08
#